data_AF-A0A0F8ZP87-F1
#
_entry.id   AF-A0A0F8ZP87-F1
#
_cell.length_a   1.000
_cell.length_b   1.000
_cell.length_c   1.000
_cell.angle_alpha   90.00
_cell.angle_beta   90.00
_cell.angle_gamma   90.00
#
_symmetry.space_group_name_H-M   'P 1'
#
loop_
_entity.id
_entity.type
_entity.pdbx_description
1 polymer ?
#
loop_
_entity_poly.entity_id
_entity_poly.type
_entity_poly.pdbx_seq_one_letter_code
_entity_poly.pdbx_strand_id
1 'polypeptide(L)'
;MAKKPAEQERNRETIEIGATRWSCLGWTRITIERHGWLGQQMQESGLSQLRQKPGEALGDFFCRFVFDAMVSGRAYQLLAGFLLPADVPEKDWTPERARQAAHALQELYEAGHQEEIQKQLAQVGAGFLASQLLLARSSASASAPEGETTPAERPAASAGRPPARSPSS
;
A
#
# COMPACT_ATOMS: atom_id res chain seq x y z
N MET A 1 -24.79 -26.70 7.83
CA MET A 1 -25.30 -26.03 6.63
C MET A 1 -24.18 -25.20 6.02
N ALA A 2 -23.70 -25.53 4.82
CA ALA A 2 -22.68 -24.72 4.14
C ALA A 2 -23.34 -23.49 3.51
N LYS A 3 -22.84 -22.28 3.79
CA LYS A 3 -23.25 -21.07 3.07
C LYS A 3 -22.70 -21.13 1.63
N LYS A 4 -23.51 -20.70 0.66
CA LYS A 4 -23.20 -20.74 -0.78
C LYS A 4 -21.91 -19.96 -1.09
N PRO A 5 -20.92 -20.55 -1.81
CA PRO A 5 -19.78 -19.78 -2.33
C PRO A 5 -20.19 -18.81 -3.47
N ALA A 6 -21.28 -19.12 -4.20
CA ALA A 6 -21.72 -18.36 -5.38
C ALA A 6 -22.17 -16.91 -5.12
N GLU A 7 -22.38 -16.53 -3.86
CA GLU A 7 -22.74 -15.15 -3.49
C GLU A 7 -21.48 -14.29 -3.22
N GLN A 8 -20.33 -14.94 -3.03
CA GLN A 8 -19.06 -14.30 -2.65
C GLN A 8 -18.28 -13.74 -3.85
N GLU A 9 -18.60 -14.19 -5.07
CA GLU A 9 -18.03 -13.69 -6.33
C GLU A 9 -18.82 -12.53 -6.94
N ARG A 10 -20.05 -12.29 -6.45
CA ARG A 10 -21.04 -11.42 -7.10
C ARG A 10 -20.80 -9.92 -6.94
N ASN A 11 -19.73 -9.53 -6.25
CA ASN A 11 -19.37 -8.14 -5.95
C ASN A 11 -17.90 -7.82 -6.32
N ARG A 12 -17.34 -8.51 -7.31
CA ARG A 12 -16.11 -8.07 -7.98
C ARG A 12 -16.45 -6.94 -8.95
N GLU A 13 -15.75 -5.83 -8.83
CA GLU A 13 -15.74 -4.80 -9.86
C GLU A 13 -15.06 -5.40 -11.10
N THR A 14 -15.79 -5.50 -12.21
CA THR A 14 -15.23 -5.97 -13.49
C THR A 14 -15.10 -4.83 -14.47
N ILE A 15 -13.96 -4.77 -15.14
CA ILE A 15 -13.65 -3.80 -16.19
C ILE A 15 -13.51 -4.52 -17.55
N GLU A 16 -13.51 -3.74 -18.62
CA GLU A 16 -13.24 -4.20 -19.98
C GLU A 16 -12.01 -3.45 -20.53
N ILE A 17 -11.09 -4.21 -21.14
CA ILE A 17 -9.92 -3.69 -21.85
C ILE A 17 -9.85 -4.46 -23.17
N GLY A 18 -10.05 -3.77 -24.29
CA GLY A 18 -10.35 -4.42 -25.56
C GLY A 18 -11.57 -5.34 -25.46
N ALA A 19 -11.46 -6.56 -25.96
CA ALA A 19 -12.52 -7.58 -25.86
C ALA A 19 -12.46 -8.42 -24.56
N THR A 20 -11.50 -8.16 -23.66
CA THR A 20 -11.26 -8.98 -22.48
C THR A 20 -11.87 -8.36 -21.23
N ARG A 21 -12.62 -9.17 -20.48
CA ARG A 21 -13.16 -8.80 -19.16
C ARG A 21 -12.17 -9.16 -18.06
N TRP A 22 -11.92 -8.22 -17.16
CA TRP A 22 -11.01 -8.38 -16.03
C TRP A 22 -11.74 -8.17 -14.70
N SER A 23 -11.39 -8.95 -13.68
CA SER A 23 -11.77 -8.72 -12.28
C SER A 23 -10.72 -7.86 -11.58
N CYS A 24 -11.16 -6.77 -10.96
CA CYS A 24 -10.34 -5.95 -10.06
C CYS A 24 -10.26 -6.61 -8.68
N LEU A 25 -9.04 -6.83 -8.18
CA LEU A 25 -8.76 -7.45 -6.88
C LEU A 25 -8.60 -6.37 -5.80
N GLY A 26 -9.46 -6.43 -4.78
CA GLY A 26 -9.49 -5.42 -3.72
C GLY A 26 -8.28 -5.48 -2.78
N TRP A 27 -7.76 -4.31 -2.41
CA TRP A 27 -6.68 -4.16 -1.41
C TRP A 27 -7.01 -4.77 -0.04
N THR A 28 -8.30 -4.86 0.33
CA THR A 28 -8.77 -5.34 1.63
C THR A 28 -8.62 -6.85 1.87
N ARG A 29 -8.30 -7.63 0.84
CA ARG A 29 -8.14 -9.10 0.92
C ARG A 29 -6.84 -9.60 0.27
N ILE A 30 -5.79 -8.79 0.35
CA ILE A 30 -4.47 -9.16 -0.19
C ILE A 30 -3.86 -10.35 0.58
N THR A 31 -3.46 -11.40 -0.14
CA THR A 31 -2.72 -12.54 0.43
C THR A 31 -1.27 -12.15 0.67
N ILE A 32 -0.57 -12.85 1.57
CA ILE A 32 0.86 -12.61 1.83
C ILE A 32 1.69 -12.80 0.55
N GLU A 33 1.36 -13.80 -0.26
CA GLU A 33 2.02 -14.07 -1.54
C GLU A 33 1.83 -12.92 -2.54
N ARG A 34 0.59 -12.42 -2.69
CA ARG A 34 0.27 -11.27 -3.55
C ARG A 34 0.96 -10.00 -3.07
N HIS A 35 1.01 -9.78 -1.75
CA HIS A 35 1.74 -8.66 -1.15
C HIS A 35 3.25 -8.74 -1.37
N GLY A 36 3.85 -9.92 -1.18
CA GLY A 36 5.28 -10.15 -1.41
C GLY A 36 5.67 -9.93 -2.86
N TRP A 37 4.87 -10.48 -3.79
CA TRP A 37 5.08 -10.29 -5.23
C TRP A 37 4.95 -8.83 -5.65
N LEU A 38 3.92 -8.12 -5.18
CA LEU A 38 3.76 -6.68 -5.44
C LEU A 38 4.91 -5.85 -4.84
N GLY A 39 5.37 -6.19 -3.64
CA GLY A 39 6.55 -5.58 -3.02
C GLY A 39 7.81 -5.76 -3.86
N GLN A 40 8.02 -6.95 -4.42
CA GLN A 40 9.10 -7.21 -5.38
C GLN A 40 8.97 -6.33 -6.63
N GLN A 41 7.78 -6.24 -7.24
CA GLN A 41 7.58 -5.38 -8.42
C GLN A 41 7.78 -3.89 -8.12
N MET A 42 7.35 -3.41 -6.95
CA MET A 42 7.60 -2.04 -6.48
C MET A 42 9.08 -1.77 -6.17
N GLN A 43 9.83 -2.76 -5.67
CA GLN A 43 11.26 -2.64 -5.43
C GLN A 43 12.05 -2.60 -6.75
N GLU A 44 11.77 -3.53 -7.66
CA GLU A 44 12.48 -3.65 -8.93
C GLU A 44 12.08 -2.56 -9.96
N SER A 45 11.01 -1.79 -9.70
CA SER A 45 10.66 -0.55 -10.44
C SER A 45 11.22 0.73 -9.79
N GLY A 46 11.87 0.64 -8.62
CA GLY A 46 12.33 1.81 -7.83
C GLY A 46 11.22 2.53 -7.05
N LEU A 47 9.95 2.21 -7.28
CA LEU A 47 8.79 2.84 -6.62
C LEU A 47 8.80 2.68 -5.09
N SER A 48 9.42 1.63 -4.55
CA SER A 48 9.56 1.43 -3.09
C SER A 48 10.35 2.53 -2.39
N GLN A 49 11.20 3.26 -3.12
CA GLN A 49 11.98 4.39 -2.63
C GLN A 49 11.27 5.74 -2.85
N LEU A 50 10.17 5.77 -3.60
CA LEU A 50 9.47 7.00 -3.93
C LEU A 50 8.83 7.61 -2.67
N ARG A 51 9.14 8.86 -2.39
CA ARG A 51 8.55 9.65 -1.29
C ARG A 51 7.98 10.95 -1.84
N GLN A 52 6.92 11.42 -1.19
CA GLN A 52 6.41 12.78 -1.39
C GLN A 52 7.47 13.78 -0.93
N LYS A 53 7.80 14.76 -1.77
CA LYS A 53 8.78 15.79 -1.46
C LYS A 53 8.16 16.82 -0.50
N PRO A 54 8.97 17.54 0.32
CA PRO A 54 8.47 18.64 1.12
C PRO A 54 7.75 19.69 0.24
N GLY A 55 6.48 19.97 0.54
CA GLY A 55 5.65 20.92 -0.21
C GLY A 55 5.05 20.42 -1.53
N GLU A 56 5.33 19.18 -1.97
CA GLU A 56 4.69 18.59 -3.15
C GLU A 56 3.21 18.28 -2.86
N ALA A 57 2.29 18.66 -3.75
CA ALA A 57 0.89 18.32 -3.57
C ALA A 57 0.69 16.81 -3.75
N LEU A 58 -0.31 16.24 -3.07
CA LEU A 58 -0.60 14.79 -3.17
C LEU A 58 -0.91 14.36 -4.62
N GLY A 59 -1.56 15.23 -5.40
CA GLY A 59 -1.81 15.02 -6.83
C GLY A 59 -0.52 14.97 -7.65
N ASP A 60 0.43 15.86 -7.40
CA ASP A 60 1.72 15.88 -8.11
C ASP A 60 2.55 14.64 -7.78
N PHE A 61 2.58 14.24 -6.49
CA PHE A 61 3.21 12.99 -6.06
C PHE A 61 2.57 11.77 -6.74
N PHE A 62 1.24 11.74 -6.85
CA PHE A 62 0.51 10.67 -7.54
C PHE A 62 0.84 10.63 -9.03
N CYS A 63 0.81 11.78 -9.74
CA CYS A 63 1.20 11.86 -11.14
C CYS A 63 2.63 11.37 -11.36
N ARG A 64 3.57 11.74 -10.48
CA ARG A 64 4.95 11.25 -10.50
C ARG A 64 5.05 9.75 -10.26
N PHE A 65 4.31 9.20 -9.29
CA PHE A 65 4.26 7.75 -9.05
C PHE A 65 3.75 6.97 -10.27
N VAL A 66 2.67 7.44 -10.92
CA VAL A 66 2.13 6.79 -12.13
C VAL A 66 3.11 6.91 -13.31
N PHE A 67 3.76 8.07 -13.49
CA PHE A 67 4.78 8.28 -14.51
C PHE A 67 5.99 7.36 -14.32
N ASP A 68 6.56 7.32 -13.11
CA ASP A 68 7.70 6.46 -12.78
C ASP A 68 7.34 4.97 -12.95
N ALA A 69 6.10 4.59 -12.62
CA ALA A 69 5.60 3.23 -12.86
C ALA A 69 5.55 2.86 -14.35
N MET A 70 5.07 3.78 -15.22
CA MET A 70 5.09 3.57 -16.68
C MET A 70 6.51 3.47 -17.22
N VAL A 71 7.38 4.41 -16.87
CA VAL A 71 8.77 4.49 -17.38
C VAL A 71 9.63 3.32 -16.89
N SER A 72 9.32 2.73 -15.73
CA SER A 72 10.03 1.54 -15.22
C SER A 72 9.89 0.27 -16.07
N GLY A 73 8.98 0.26 -17.06
CA GLY A 73 8.64 -0.93 -17.84
C GLY A 73 7.87 -2.00 -17.03
N ARG A 74 7.46 -1.69 -15.80
CA ARG A 74 6.81 -2.64 -14.87
C ARG A 74 5.34 -2.33 -14.56
N ALA A 75 4.75 -1.36 -15.26
CA ALA A 75 3.34 -1.00 -15.11
C ALA A 75 2.39 -2.20 -15.29
N TYR A 76 2.64 -3.08 -16.27
CA TYR A 76 1.80 -4.25 -16.53
C TYR A 76 1.88 -5.27 -15.39
N GLN A 77 3.06 -5.49 -14.81
CA GLN A 77 3.26 -6.35 -13.65
C GLN A 77 2.56 -5.75 -12.43
N LEU A 78 2.74 -4.46 -12.16
CA LEU A 78 2.04 -3.78 -11.07
C LEU A 78 0.51 -3.90 -11.22
N LEU A 79 -0.03 -3.68 -12.42
CA LEU A 79 -1.44 -3.89 -12.74
C LEU A 79 -1.91 -5.34 -12.53
N ALA A 80 -1.14 -6.33 -12.98
CA ALA A 80 -1.49 -7.74 -12.87
C ALA A 80 -1.48 -8.29 -11.42
N GLY A 81 -0.93 -7.54 -10.46
CA GLY A 81 -1.17 -7.80 -9.04
C GLY A 81 -2.59 -7.48 -8.56
N PHE A 82 -3.35 -6.72 -9.37
CA PHE A 82 -4.73 -6.29 -9.09
C PHE A 82 -5.74 -6.70 -10.18
N LEU A 83 -5.29 -7.24 -11.31
CA LEU A 83 -6.14 -7.66 -12.41
C LEU A 83 -5.95 -9.15 -12.72
N LEU A 84 -7.06 -9.87 -12.80
CA LEU A 84 -7.14 -11.22 -13.36
C LEU A 84 -8.24 -11.26 -14.44
N PRO A 85 -8.17 -12.16 -15.44
CA PRO A 85 -9.30 -12.45 -16.31
C PRO A 85 -10.55 -12.79 -15.49
N ALA A 86 -11.73 -12.32 -15.94
CA ALA A 86 -12.95 -12.37 -15.11
C ALA A 86 -13.49 -13.79 -14.84
N ASP A 87 -13.06 -14.78 -15.63
CA ASP A 87 -13.31 -16.21 -15.45
C ASP A 87 -12.40 -16.88 -14.41
N VAL A 88 -11.32 -16.21 -13.97
CA VAL A 88 -10.39 -16.73 -12.96
C VAL A 88 -10.79 -16.28 -11.56
N PRO A 89 -11.04 -17.21 -10.61
CA PRO A 89 -11.29 -16.86 -9.21
C PRO A 89 -10.08 -16.23 -8.53
N GLU A 90 -10.30 -15.19 -7.71
CA GLU A 90 -9.23 -14.50 -6.94
C GLU A 90 -8.44 -15.46 -6.03
N LYS A 91 -9.07 -16.50 -5.49
CA LYS A 91 -8.43 -17.56 -4.70
C LYS A 91 -7.37 -18.37 -5.47
N ASP A 92 -7.45 -18.34 -6.80
CA ASP A 92 -6.55 -19.05 -7.71
C ASP A 92 -5.50 -18.08 -8.31
N TRP A 93 -5.37 -16.85 -7.76
CA TRP A 93 -4.28 -15.91 -8.04
C TRP A 93 -2.93 -16.52 -7.65
N THR A 94 -1.95 -16.42 -8.54
CA THR A 94 -0.55 -16.81 -8.29
C THR A 94 0.40 -15.84 -9.01
N PRO A 95 1.69 -15.78 -8.63
CA PRO A 95 2.72 -15.04 -9.37
C PRO A 95 2.77 -15.38 -10.86
N GLU A 96 2.60 -16.65 -11.22
CA GLU A 96 2.58 -17.12 -12.61
C GLU A 96 1.38 -16.56 -13.38
N ARG A 97 0.18 -16.54 -12.78
CA ARG A 97 -0.99 -15.89 -13.39
C ARG A 97 -0.81 -14.38 -13.51
N ALA A 98 -0.18 -13.74 -12.54
CA ALA A 98 0.14 -12.32 -12.63
C ALA A 98 1.13 -12.03 -13.78
N ARG A 99 2.12 -12.90 -14.03
CA ARG A 99 2.98 -12.77 -15.23
C ARG A 99 2.20 -12.95 -16.54
N GLN A 100 1.26 -13.91 -16.60
CA GLN A 100 0.39 -14.12 -17.77
C GLN A 100 -0.53 -12.91 -18.03
N ALA A 101 -1.16 -12.39 -16.97
CA ALA A 101 -1.99 -11.19 -17.02
C ALA A 101 -1.18 -9.95 -17.48
N ALA A 102 0.06 -9.79 -16.98
CA ALA A 102 0.95 -8.71 -17.42
C ALA A 102 1.29 -8.81 -18.92
N HIS A 103 1.53 -10.01 -19.45
CA HIS A 103 1.75 -10.23 -20.89
C HIS A 103 0.52 -9.84 -21.71
N ALA A 104 -0.66 -10.32 -21.33
CA ALA A 104 -1.91 -10.00 -22.03
C ALA A 104 -2.25 -8.50 -21.97
N LEU A 105 -1.93 -7.81 -20.86
CA LEU A 105 -2.04 -6.34 -20.76
C LEU A 105 -1.05 -5.64 -21.71
N GLN A 106 0.18 -6.14 -21.85
CA GLN A 106 1.14 -5.60 -22.81
C GLN A 106 0.64 -5.79 -24.26
N GLU A 107 0.16 -6.98 -24.62
CA GLU A 107 -0.42 -7.25 -25.95
C GLU A 107 -1.60 -6.32 -26.26
N LEU A 108 -2.47 -6.05 -25.28
CA LEU A 108 -3.57 -5.09 -25.42
C LEU A 108 -3.08 -3.64 -25.61
N TYR A 109 -1.98 -3.24 -24.95
CA TYR A 109 -1.36 -1.92 -25.15
C TYR A 109 -0.79 -1.78 -26.56
N GLU A 110 -0.10 -2.81 -27.05
CA GLU A 110 0.47 -2.87 -28.39
C GLU A 110 -0.62 -2.93 -29.47
N ALA A 111 -1.78 -3.52 -29.17
CA ALA A 111 -2.99 -3.51 -30.00
C ALA A 111 -3.76 -2.17 -29.99
N GLY A 112 -3.33 -1.18 -29.20
CA GLY A 112 -3.89 0.18 -29.19
C GLY A 112 -4.76 0.55 -27.99
N HIS A 113 -4.99 -0.34 -27.02
CA HIS A 113 -5.80 -0.06 -25.81
C HIS A 113 -5.01 0.70 -24.72
N GLN A 114 -4.27 1.73 -25.15
CA GLN A 114 -3.33 2.46 -24.31
C GLN A 114 -4.03 3.31 -23.25
N GLU A 115 -5.12 3.99 -23.63
CA GLU A 115 -5.88 4.86 -22.73
C GLU A 115 -6.58 4.06 -21.61
N GLU A 116 -7.15 2.90 -21.94
CA GLU A 116 -7.79 2.02 -20.96
C GLU A 116 -6.77 1.50 -19.93
N ILE A 117 -5.59 1.10 -20.37
CA ILE A 117 -4.51 0.60 -19.49
C ILE A 117 -3.95 1.73 -18.61
N GLN A 118 -3.70 2.91 -19.18
CA GLN A 118 -3.25 4.08 -18.40
C GLN A 118 -4.30 4.50 -17.35
N LYS A 119 -5.59 4.47 -17.71
CA LYS A 119 -6.70 4.70 -16.79
C LYS A 119 -6.71 3.67 -15.66
N GLN A 120 -6.50 2.38 -15.94
CA GLN A 120 -6.40 1.36 -14.89
C GLN A 120 -5.20 1.56 -13.98
N LEU A 121 -4.04 1.94 -14.53
CA LEU A 121 -2.84 2.20 -13.73
C LEU A 121 -3.08 3.36 -12.75
N ALA A 122 -3.75 4.42 -13.21
CA ALA A 122 -4.17 5.52 -12.36
C ALA A 122 -5.19 5.08 -11.28
N GLN A 123 -6.20 4.27 -11.63
CA GLN A 123 -7.19 3.77 -10.66
C GLN A 123 -6.54 2.88 -9.58
N VAL A 124 -5.65 1.96 -9.96
CA VAL A 124 -4.89 1.11 -9.04
C VAL A 124 -3.99 1.95 -8.13
N GLY A 125 -3.26 2.92 -8.69
CA GLY A 125 -2.40 3.83 -7.92
C GLY A 125 -3.19 4.68 -6.93
N ALA A 126 -4.36 5.19 -7.32
CA ALA A 126 -5.22 5.95 -6.43
C ALA A 126 -5.74 5.09 -5.27
N GLY A 127 -6.13 3.84 -5.54
CA GLY A 127 -6.48 2.86 -4.52
C GLY A 127 -5.33 2.55 -3.56
N PHE A 128 -4.10 2.43 -4.08
CA PHE A 128 -2.91 2.27 -3.24
C PHE A 128 -2.71 3.47 -2.30
N LEU A 129 -2.67 4.70 -2.83
CA LEU A 129 -2.50 5.91 -2.01
C LEU A 129 -3.61 6.04 -0.96
N ALA A 130 -4.87 5.77 -1.31
CA ALA A 130 -5.98 5.76 -0.36
C ALA A 130 -5.76 4.74 0.77
N SER A 131 -5.28 3.53 0.45
CA SER A 131 -4.96 2.51 1.46
C SER A 131 -3.83 2.96 2.41
N GLN A 132 -2.78 3.60 1.89
CA GLN A 132 -1.65 4.08 2.68
C GLN A 132 -2.05 5.26 3.58
N LEU A 133 -2.91 6.17 3.09
CA LEU A 133 -3.47 7.26 3.89
C LEU A 133 -4.37 6.75 5.03
N LEU A 134 -5.17 5.71 4.79
CA LEU A 134 -5.97 5.07 5.84
C LEU A 134 -5.08 4.43 6.92
N LEU A 135 -4.03 3.69 6.52
CA LEU A 135 -3.07 3.10 7.45
C LEU A 135 -2.35 4.18 8.27
N ALA A 136 -1.85 5.24 7.63
CA ALA A 136 -1.18 6.35 8.31
C ALA A 136 -2.09 7.06 9.32
N ARG A 137 -3.38 7.26 8.99
CA ARG A 137 -4.37 7.85 9.92
C ARG A 137 -4.66 6.95 11.10
N SER A 138 -4.75 5.63 10.89
CA SER A 138 -4.91 4.65 11.98
C SER A 138 -3.69 4.62 12.92
N SER A 139 -2.47 4.66 12.37
CA SER A 139 -1.23 4.73 13.17
C SER A 139 -1.10 6.05 13.94
N ALA A 140 -1.48 7.19 13.33
CA ALA A 140 -1.51 8.48 14.02
C ALA A 140 -2.54 8.49 15.16
N SER A 141 -3.73 7.91 14.97
CA SER A 141 -4.76 7.84 16.01
C SER A 141 -4.41 6.88 17.15
N ALA A 142 -3.56 5.88 16.91
CA ALA A 142 -3.00 5.00 17.95
C ALA A 142 -1.87 5.67 18.77
N SER A 143 -1.46 6.88 18.39
CA SER A 143 -0.38 7.65 19.04
C SER A 143 -0.89 8.87 19.82
N ALA A 144 -2.20 8.94 20.09
CA ALA A 144 -2.78 9.97 20.95
C ALA A 144 -2.41 9.69 22.42
N PRO A 145 -1.71 10.59 23.12
CA PRO A 145 -1.41 10.39 24.53
C PRO A 145 -2.69 10.51 25.37
N GLU A 146 -3.03 9.45 26.10
CA GLU A 146 -3.97 9.57 27.22
C GLU A 146 -3.35 10.45 28.31
N GLY A 147 -4.14 11.38 28.83
CA GLY A 147 -4.04 11.81 30.24
C GLY A 147 -2.76 12.53 30.64
N GLU A 148 -2.74 13.84 30.40
CA GLU A 148 -2.01 14.80 31.24
C GLU A 148 -2.21 14.48 32.74
N THR A 149 -1.14 14.11 33.44
CA THR A 149 -1.09 14.09 34.90
C THR A 149 0.14 14.86 35.40
N THR A 150 -0.11 15.71 36.39
CA THR A 150 0.69 16.87 36.81
C THR A 150 2.07 16.53 37.37
N PRO A 151 3.11 17.38 37.16
CA PRO A 151 4.46 17.14 37.68
C PRO A 151 4.66 17.57 39.14
N ALA A 152 4.83 16.58 40.03
CA ALA A 152 5.51 16.64 41.35
C ALA A 152 5.62 15.17 41.84
N GLU A 153 6.59 14.70 42.64
CA GLU A 153 7.66 15.34 43.40
C GLU A 153 8.80 14.30 43.56
N ARG A 154 10.08 14.69 43.55
CA ARG A 154 11.15 13.76 44.01
C ARG A 154 11.08 13.70 45.53
N PRO A 155 11.08 12.52 46.17
CA PRO A 155 11.30 12.44 47.61
C PRO A 155 12.68 13.00 47.94
N ALA A 156 12.71 14.20 48.51
CA ALA A 156 13.94 14.80 49.02
C ALA A 156 14.44 13.94 50.20
N ALA A 157 15.67 13.46 50.11
CA ALA A 157 16.32 12.80 51.24
C ALA A 157 16.42 13.78 52.41
N SER A 158 15.72 13.48 53.50
CA SER A 158 15.58 14.37 54.65
C SER A 158 16.93 14.66 55.32
N ALA A 159 17.09 15.88 55.81
CA ALA A 159 18.36 16.40 56.31
C ALA A 159 18.75 15.83 57.68
N GLY A 160 19.96 15.27 57.78
CA GLY A 160 20.69 15.14 59.04
C GLY A 160 21.77 16.23 59.14
N ARG A 161 21.59 17.22 60.03
CA ARG A 161 22.63 18.23 60.31
C ARG A 161 23.73 17.66 61.26
N PRO A 162 24.95 18.22 61.27
CA PRO A 162 26.16 17.63 61.89
C PRO A 162 26.38 18.18 63.32
N PRO A 163 27.47 17.78 64.04
CA PRO A 163 28.81 18.38 63.86
C PRO A 163 29.93 17.29 64.00
N ALA A 164 31.25 17.51 64.18
CA ALA A 164 32.11 18.70 64.33
C ALA A 164 33.60 18.34 64.01
N ARG A 165 34.46 19.36 63.73
CA ARG A 165 35.95 19.36 63.93
C ARG A 165 36.78 18.45 63.00
N SER A 166 38.03 18.73 62.64
CA SER A 166 38.93 19.88 62.87
C SER A 166 40.01 19.93 61.75
N PRO A 167 40.86 20.98 61.65
CA PRO A 167 41.62 21.32 60.43
C PRO A 167 43.08 20.81 60.41
N SER A 168 43.80 21.22 59.34
CA SER A 168 45.27 21.27 59.20
C SER A 168 45.99 19.94 58.92
N SER A 169 46.99 19.89 58.03
CA SER A 169 47.56 20.89 57.09
C SER A 169 48.07 20.20 55.82
#